data_AF-A0A194W2W7-F1
#
_entry.id   AF-A0A194W2W7-F1
#
_cell.length_a   1.000
_cell.length_b   1.000
_cell.length_c   1.000
_cell.angle_alpha   90.00
_cell.angle_beta   90.00
_cell.angle_gamma   90.00
#
_symmetry.space_group_name_H-M   'P 1'
#
loop_
_entity.id
_entity.type
_entity.pdbx_description
1 polymer ?
#
loop_
_entity_poly.entity_id
_entity_poly.type
_entity_poly.pdbx_seq_one_letter_code
_entity_poly.pdbx_strand_id
1 'polypeptide(L)' 'MPVVDGFQATRKIRQIETERALMLCAVMALTGLATEASQQEAFASGIDLFSTKPVKLEEIRQILAARGLT' A
#
# COMPACT_ATOMS: atom_id res chain seq x y z
N MET A 1 4.30 6.54 10.95
CA MET A 1 4.21 5.36 11.83
C MET A 1 5.48 5.33 12.67
N PRO A 2 5.41 5.40 14.01
CA PRO A 2 6.60 5.57 14.84
C PRO A 2 7.27 4.25 15.29
N VAL A 3 6.56 3.11 15.25
CA VAL A 3 7.08 1.82 15.77
C VAL A 3 7.55 0.88 14.65
N VAL A 4 6.77 0.78 13.57
CA VAL A 4 7.08 -0.04 12.39
C VAL A 4 6.78 0.82 11.16
N ASP A 5 7.66 0.79 10.15
CA ASP A 5 7.41 1.52 8.90
C ASP A 5 6.36 0.79 8.02
N GLY A 6 5.83 1.50 7.02
CA GLY A 6 4.79 0.96 6.14
C GLY A 6 5.25 -0.21 5.27
N PHE A 7 6.55 -0.28 4.91
CA PHE A 7 7.10 -1.34 4.08
C PHE A 7 7.22 -2.64 4.88
N GLN A 8 7.75 -2.57 6.10
CA GLN A 8 7.79 -3.69 7.03
C GLN A 8 6.39 -4.18 7.41
N ALA A 9 5.45 -3.26 7.64
CA ALA A 9 4.07 -3.63 7.90
C ALA A 9 3.46 -4.38 6.71
N THR A 10 3.70 -3.93 5.48
CA THR A 10 3.19 -4.59 4.26
C THR A 10 3.79 -5.97 4.09
N ARG A 11 5.10 -6.14 4.29
CA ARG A 11 5.75 -7.46 4.25
C ARG A 11 5.11 -8.44 5.23
N LYS A 12 4.81 -7.99 6.46
CA LYS A 12 4.10 -8.81 7.46
C LYS A 12 2.68 -9.15 7.04
N ILE A 13 1.94 -8.23 6.43
CA ILE A 13 0.61 -8.50 5.87
C ILE A 13 0.71 -9.61 4.81
N ARG A 14 1.62 -9.50 3.84
CA ARG A 14 1.82 -10.50 2.79
C ARG A 14 2.24 -11.87 3.33
N GLN A 15 3.07 -11.88 4.38
CA GLN A 15 3.45 -13.10 5.08
C GLN A 15 2.22 -13.77 5.70
N ILE A 16 1.39 -13.02 6.44
CA ILE A 16 0.16 -13.55 7.05
C ILE A 16 -0.81 -14.07 5.99
N GLU A 17 -0.98 -13.35 4.89
CA GLU A 17 -1.83 -13.77 3.76
C GLU A 17 -1.36 -15.11 3.19
N THR A 18 -0.05 -15.26 2.98
CA THR A 18 0.56 -16.49 2.45
C THR A 18 0.41 -17.64 3.44
N GLU A 19 0.76 -17.44 4.71
CA GLU A 19 0.72 -18.47 5.77
C GLU A 19 -0.70 -19.00 6.02
N ARG A 20 -1.71 -18.13 5.87
CA ARG A 20 -3.11 -18.46 6.12
C ARG A 20 -3.90 -18.77 4.84
N ALA A 21 -3.24 -18.81 3.68
CA ALA A 21 -3.87 -18.96 2.36
C ALA A 21 -5.05 -18.00 2.15
N LEU A 22 -4.89 -16.74 2.57
CA LEU A 22 -5.90 -15.70 2.40
C LEU A 22 -5.79 -15.10 0.99
N MET A 23 -6.91 -14.55 0.52
CA MET A 23 -6.90 -13.68 -0.65
C MET A 23 -6.09 -12.42 -0.35
N LEU A 24 -5.26 -11.98 -1.30
CA LEU A 24 -4.47 -10.76 -1.19
C LEU A 24 -5.39 -9.55 -0.98
N CYS A 25 -5.19 -8.83 0.11
CA CYS A 25 -5.84 -7.55 0.33
C CYS A 25 -5.12 -6.44 -0.44
N ALA A 26 -5.87 -5.37 -0.73
CA ALA A 26 -5.34 -4.17 -1.35
C ALA A 26 -4.55 -3.33 -0.33
N VAL A 27 -3.28 -3.07 -0.60
CA VAL A 27 -2.41 -2.21 0.21
C VAL A 27 -1.96 -0.99 -0.58
N MET A 28 -2.20 0.21 -0.03
CA MET A 28 -1.82 1.49 -0.64
C MET A 28 -0.88 2.28 0.28
N ALA A 29 0.30 2.66 -0.22
CA ALA A 29 1.20 3.59 0.45
C ALA A 29 0.76 5.04 0.22
N LEU A 30 0.75 5.80 1.31
CA LEU A 30 0.64 7.26 1.30
C LEU A 30 1.93 7.85 1.89
N THR A 31 2.84 8.29 1.02
CA THR A 31 4.17 8.77 1.42
C THR A 31 4.25 10.30 1.48
N GLY A 32 5.08 10.83 2.37
CA GLY A 32 5.51 12.24 2.33
C GLY A 32 6.79 12.48 1.50
N LEU A 33 7.49 11.40 1.13
CA LEU A 33 8.75 11.41 0.38
C LEU A 33 8.60 10.54 -0.87
N ALA A 34 8.55 11.20 -2.02
CA ALA A 34 8.27 10.64 -3.33
C ALA A 34 9.56 10.39 -4.13
N THR A 35 10.52 9.70 -3.55
CA THR A 35 11.75 9.35 -4.27
C THR A 35 11.52 8.06 -5.07
N GLU A 36 12.25 7.91 -6.17
CA GLU A 36 12.19 6.68 -6.96
C GLU A 36 12.58 5.45 -6.12
N ALA A 37 13.58 5.60 -5.24
CA ALA A 37 13.97 4.56 -4.29
C ALA A 37 12.83 4.18 -3.33
N SER A 38 12.06 5.15 -2.82
CA SER A 38 10.94 4.84 -1.92
C SER A 38 9.78 4.18 -2.66
N GLN A 39 9.58 4.52 -3.94
CA GLN A 39 8.61 3.86 -4.80
C GLN A 39 9.01 2.41 -5.11
N GLN A 40 10.28 2.16 -5.45
CA GLN A 40 10.80 0.82 -5.69
C GLN A 40 10.69 -0.05 -4.42
N GLU A 41 11.09 0.48 -3.26
CA GLU A 41 10.97 -0.22 -1.97
C GLU A 41 9.51 -0.52 -1.63
N ALA A 42 8.58 0.40 -1.92
CA ALA A 42 7.16 0.18 -1.71
C ALA A 42 6.66 -1.05 -2.48
N PHE A 43 6.89 -1.10 -3.79
CA PHE A 43 6.45 -2.22 -4.61
C PHE A 43 7.16 -3.53 -4.22
N ALA A 44 8.47 -3.49 -3.92
CA ALA A 44 9.21 -4.65 -3.44
C ALA A 44 8.68 -5.19 -2.10
N SER A 45 8.11 -4.33 -1.26
CA SER A 45 7.47 -4.73 0.00
C SER A 45 6.08 -5.36 -0.15
N GLY A 46 5.53 -5.36 -1.38
CA GLY A 46 4.21 -5.92 -1.69
C GLY A 46 3.08 -4.89 -1.66
N ILE A 47 3.39 -3.59 -1.77
CA ILE A 47 2.38 -2.53 -1.88
C ILE A 47 1.84 -2.50 -3.31
N ASP A 48 0.52 -2.38 -3.47
CA ASP A 48 -0.12 -2.40 -4.79
C ASP A 48 -0.19 -1.00 -5.42
N LEU A 49 -0.35 0.02 -4.58
CA LEU A 49 -0.56 1.40 -5.01
C LEU A 49 0.32 2.35 -4.20
N PHE A 50 0.91 3.32 -4.89
CA PHE A 50 1.79 4.30 -4.28
C PHE A 50 1.32 5.70 -4.63
N SER A 51 1.04 6.53 -3.63
CA SER A 51 0.67 7.93 -3.82
C SER A 51 1.35 8.83 -2.80
N THR A 52 1.54 10.09 -3.19
CA THR A 52 2.23 11.11 -2.42
C THR A 52 1.22 11.97 -1.67
N LYS A 53 1.60 12.43 -0.48
CA LYS A 53 0.77 13.33 0.31
C LYS A 53 0.95 14.77 -0.21
N PRO A 54 -0.13 15.57 -0.26
CA PRO A 54 -1.51 15.21 0.09
C PRO A 54 -2.21 14.44 -1.04
N VAL A 55 -2.88 13.33 -0.69
CA VAL A 55 -3.71 12.57 -1.64
C VAL A 55 -5.11 13.20 -1.71
N LYS A 56 -5.68 13.31 -2.91
CA LYS A 56 -7.04 13.83 -3.10
C LYS A 56 -8.05 12.72 -2.79
N LEU A 57 -9.14 13.07 -2.11
CA LEU A 57 -10.20 12.09 -1.80
C LEU A 57 -10.80 11.47 -3.06
N GLU A 58 -10.88 12.25 -4.14
CA GLU A 58 -11.36 11.78 -5.45
C GLU A 58 -10.47 10.67 -6.03
N GLU A 59 -9.15 10.75 -5.86
CA GLU A 59 -8.23 9.69 -6.30
C GLU A 59 -8.48 8.40 -5.51
N ILE A 60 -8.69 8.50 -4.19
CA ILE A 60 -9.07 7.34 -3.37
C ILE A 60 -10.40 6.77 -3.85
N ARG A 61 -11.40 7.63 -4.14
CA ARG A 61 -12.71 7.21 -4.61
C ARG A 61 -12.61 6.44 -5.94
N GLN A 62 -11.80 6.92 -6.87
CA GLN A 62 -11.56 6.25 -8.15
C GLN A 62 -10.89 4.88 -7.96
N ILE A 63 -9.91 4.78 -7.06
CA ILE A 63 -9.25 3.51 -6.73
C ILE A 63 -10.24 2.51 -6.14
N LEU A 64 -11.10 2.94 -5.23
CA LEU A 64 -12.12 2.09 -4.62
C LEU A 64 -13.16 1.61 -5.65
N ALA A 65 -13.63 2.52 -6.51
CA ALA A 65 -14.56 2.21 -7.58
C ALA A 65 -13.96 1.23 -8.60
N ALA A 66 -12.70 1.43 -9.00
CA ALA A 66 -11.99 0.53 -9.91
C ALA A 66 -11.80 -0.89 -9.35
N ARG A 67 -11.89 -1.04 -8.02
CA ARG A 67 -11.83 -2.34 -7.31
C ARG A 67 -13.20 -2.88 -6.90
N GLY A 68 -14.30 -2.22 -7.29
CA GLY A 68 -15.66 -2.66 -6.97
C GLY A 68 -16.02 -2.57 -5.48
N LEU A 69 -15.34 -1.70 -4.72
CA LEU A 69 -15.56 -1.53 -3.27
C LEU A 69 -16.56 -0.43 -2.93
N THR A 70 -17.06 0.30 -3.92
CA THR A 70 -18.08 1.37 -3.85
C THR A 70 -18.88 1.39 -5.13
#